data_AF-A0A6P0VF49-F1
#
_entry.id   AF-A0A6P0VF49-F1
#
_cell.length_a   1.000
_cell.length_b   1.000
_cell.length_c   1.000
_cell.angle_alpha   90.00
_cell.angle_beta   90.00
_cell.angle_gamma   90.00
#
_symmetry.space_group_name_H-M   'P 1'
#
loop_
_entity.id
_entity.type
_entity.pdbx_description
1 polymer ?
#
loop_
_entity_poly.entity_id
_entity_poly.type
_entity_poly.pdbx_seq_one_letter_code
_entity_poly.pdbx_strand_id
1 'polypeptide(L)'
;MSLLRLDKYTPLPWEKKADGRYWTHITLGEVGVPLTYLSPDENGKVQKRVEVVTEEGLLNDESVRSVVGLPIILTHPKSRRYNLNRDGLKVGHLLGTVGREDGKLIAEAIIDDYRGVEIIDRLLAEGKTPEASSSYLLKDLIARDDGVFEQIRWLYDHIAAPLLPGQGRGGQNLTLRFDTGDAVVEPLYFLFNNDSKEEKLNVSDLIVRIDEKDQRILKDVADDVKDAITALQTRIDSLTKDLEGAEGKIGELQTEKDQLQGRLDAAESQGDGSEEIEAAVQARFDAWNQVIPVVGSDKLEIDSKLTPSQIKAAAIALIDPKLDLDGKSDSYIDGLWEGVKGRSPRKTDRFLTKKNNQRTDGVEPRQRSRVVANYEGAYLRSRRNASN
;
A
#
# COMPACT_ATOMS: atom_id res chain seq x y z
N MET A 1 -16.87 34.52 18.11
CA MET A 1 -16.43 34.17 19.47
C MET A 1 -16.65 32.68 19.68
N SER A 2 -15.63 31.96 20.12
CA SER A 2 -15.74 30.57 20.55
C SER A 2 -16.20 30.52 22.01
N LEU A 3 -17.18 29.68 22.30
CA LEU A 3 -17.69 29.45 23.65
C LEU A 3 -17.14 28.12 24.17
N LEU A 4 -16.80 28.08 25.46
CA LEU A 4 -16.13 26.97 26.10
C LEU A 4 -17.02 26.25 27.11
N ARG A 5 -17.42 24.99 26.88
CA ARG A 5 -18.45 24.31 27.69
C ARG A 5 -17.91 23.30 28.73
N LEU A 6 -18.58 23.15 29.88
CA LEU A 6 -18.32 22.15 30.96
C LEU A 6 -19.54 21.23 31.21
N ASP A 7 -19.36 19.90 31.36
CA ASP A 7 -20.44 18.88 31.48
C ASP A 7 -20.17 17.78 32.55
N LYS A 8 -21.20 17.02 32.99
CA LYS A 8 -21.20 15.91 33.99
C LYS A 8 -21.22 14.51 33.34
N TYR A 9 -20.50 13.51 33.90
CA TYR A 9 -20.28 12.15 33.33
C TYR A 9 -21.34 11.09 33.65
N THR A 10 -21.68 10.25 32.66
CA THR A 10 -22.30 8.92 32.82
C THR A 10 -21.79 7.97 31.72
N PRO A 11 -21.15 6.82 32.05
CA PRO A 11 -20.66 5.87 31.03
C PRO A 11 -21.81 5.28 30.21
N LEU A 12 -21.60 5.13 28.90
CA LEU A 12 -22.55 4.45 28.02
C LEU A 12 -22.36 2.92 28.10
N PRO A 13 -23.41 2.13 28.38
CA PRO A 13 -23.32 0.68 28.46
C PRO A 13 -23.34 0.06 27.06
N TRP A 14 -22.19 0.02 26.40
CA TRP A 14 -22.05 -0.60 25.07
C TRP A 14 -22.12 -2.12 25.14
N GLU A 15 -23.08 -2.71 24.41
CA GLU A 15 -23.29 -4.14 24.31
C GLU A 15 -23.04 -4.62 22.88
N LYS A 16 -22.06 -5.52 22.70
CA LYS A 16 -21.81 -6.15 21.39
C LYS A 16 -22.80 -7.29 21.19
N LYS A 17 -23.58 -7.23 20.11
CA LYS A 17 -24.51 -8.29 19.72
C LYS A 17 -23.78 -9.40 18.95
N ALA A 18 -24.41 -10.56 18.85
CA ALA A 18 -23.83 -11.75 18.21
C ALA A 18 -23.51 -11.54 16.72
N ASP A 19 -24.15 -10.59 16.06
CA ASP A 19 -23.92 -10.20 14.67
C ASP A 19 -22.79 -9.17 14.49
N GLY A 20 -22.09 -8.80 15.56
CA GLY A 20 -20.96 -7.87 15.55
C GLY A 20 -21.35 -6.39 15.70
N ARG A 21 -22.65 -6.05 15.72
CA ARG A 21 -23.12 -4.67 15.91
C ARG A 21 -23.09 -4.28 17.39
N TYR A 22 -23.03 -2.98 17.66
CA TYR A 22 -23.10 -2.45 19.02
C TYR A 22 -24.44 -1.79 19.31
N TRP A 23 -24.98 -2.08 20.49
CA TRP A 23 -26.19 -1.45 21.02
C TRP A 23 -25.82 -0.66 22.27
N THR A 24 -26.50 0.46 22.51
CA THR A 24 -26.34 1.25 23.73
C THR A 24 -27.55 2.15 23.97
N HIS A 25 -27.61 2.76 25.14
CA HIS A 25 -28.60 3.77 25.50
C HIS A 25 -27.88 5.12 25.64
N ILE A 26 -28.18 6.06 24.74
CA ILE A 26 -27.56 7.39 24.71
C ILE A 26 -28.43 8.38 25.48
N THR A 27 -27.87 8.99 26.51
CA THR A 27 -28.48 10.14 27.19
C THR A 27 -28.27 11.40 26.35
N LEU A 28 -29.35 11.97 25.84
CA LEU A 28 -29.36 13.17 24.99
C LEU A 28 -29.38 14.47 25.82
N GLY A 29 -29.83 14.39 27.06
CA GLY A 29 -29.82 15.50 28.02
C GLY A 29 -30.34 15.07 29.38
N GLU A 30 -30.06 15.89 30.39
CA GLU A 30 -30.50 15.73 31.78
C GLU A 30 -30.99 17.08 32.28
N VAL A 31 -32.20 17.11 32.84
CA VAL A 31 -32.81 18.30 33.44
C VAL A 31 -31.96 18.81 34.58
N GLY A 32 -31.81 20.15 34.65
CA GLY A 32 -31.16 20.83 35.77
C GLY A 32 -29.63 20.70 35.81
N VAL A 33 -28.99 19.99 34.88
CA VAL A 33 -27.53 19.96 34.78
C VAL A 33 -27.03 21.29 34.21
N PRO A 34 -26.20 22.05 34.95
CA PRO A 34 -25.70 23.35 34.48
C PRO A 34 -24.63 23.17 33.40
N LEU A 35 -24.90 23.77 32.25
CA LEU A 35 -24.03 23.88 31.09
C LEU A 35 -23.28 25.21 31.21
N THR A 36 -22.04 25.16 31.66
CA THR A 36 -21.24 26.38 31.86
C THR A 36 -20.43 26.68 30.63
N TYR A 37 -20.58 27.89 30.09
CA TYR A 37 -19.86 28.44 28.96
C TYR A 37 -18.89 29.54 29.41
N LEU A 38 -17.66 29.52 28.92
CA LEU A 38 -16.69 30.61 29.10
C LEU A 38 -16.43 31.30 27.75
N SER A 39 -16.39 32.62 27.75
CA SER A 39 -16.01 33.43 26.58
C SER A 39 -15.24 34.67 27.01
N PRO A 40 -14.17 35.06 26.31
CA PRO A 40 -13.54 36.36 26.54
C PRO A 40 -14.48 37.48 26.08
N ASP A 41 -14.54 38.56 26.85
CA ASP A 41 -15.16 39.80 26.42
C ASP A 41 -14.24 40.62 25.50
N GLU A 42 -14.72 41.79 25.07
CA GLU A 42 -13.98 42.70 24.19
C GLU A 42 -12.63 43.16 24.78
N ASN A 43 -12.46 43.06 26.10
CA ASN A 43 -11.25 43.42 26.82
C ASN A 43 -10.41 42.19 27.21
N GLY A 44 -10.75 41.00 26.71
CA GLY A 44 -10.06 39.75 27.01
C GLY A 44 -10.39 39.14 28.39
N LYS A 45 -11.31 39.74 29.15
CA LYS A 45 -11.73 39.18 30.44
C LYS A 45 -12.70 38.03 30.22
N VAL A 46 -12.45 36.90 30.86
CA VAL A 46 -13.30 35.71 30.75
C VAL A 46 -14.65 35.96 31.44
N GLN A 47 -15.72 35.93 30.66
CA GLN A 47 -17.10 35.90 31.13
C GLN A 47 -17.60 34.46 31.23
N LYS A 48 -18.40 34.20 32.26
CA LYS A 48 -19.06 32.92 32.50
C LYS A 48 -20.55 33.07 32.23
N ARG A 49 -21.07 32.23 31.34
CA ARG A 49 -22.51 32.04 31.13
C ARG A 49 -22.89 30.65 31.61
N VAL A 50 -23.98 30.52 32.35
CA VAL A 50 -24.50 29.22 32.75
C VAL A 50 -25.85 29.04 32.08
N GLU A 51 -26.05 27.90 31.45
CA GLU A 51 -27.33 27.53 30.85
C GLU A 51 -27.84 26.26 31.51
N VAL A 52 -29.13 26.13 31.73
CA VAL A 52 -29.78 24.92 32.24
C VAL A 52 -30.89 24.52 31.29
N VAL A 53 -31.25 23.25 31.31
CA VAL A 53 -32.44 22.76 30.61
C VAL A 53 -33.45 22.31 31.65
N THR A 54 -34.69 22.80 31.54
CA THR A 54 -35.82 22.37 32.38
C THR A 54 -36.50 21.16 31.76
N GLU A 55 -37.45 20.56 32.48
CA GLU A 55 -38.25 19.46 31.95
C GLU A 55 -39.04 19.88 30.72
N GLU A 56 -39.63 21.09 30.73
CA GLU A 56 -40.29 21.68 29.56
C GLU A 56 -39.31 21.93 28.42
N GLY A 57 -38.10 22.42 28.73
CA GLY A 57 -37.06 22.65 27.73
C GLY A 57 -36.51 21.37 27.08
N LEU A 58 -36.44 20.24 27.81
CA LEU A 58 -35.84 18.99 27.33
C LEU A 58 -36.86 17.98 26.79
N LEU A 59 -37.99 17.82 27.48
CA LEU A 59 -38.95 16.73 27.27
C LEU A 59 -40.21 17.19 26.51
N ASN A 60 -40.20 18.39 25.92
CA ASN A 60 -41.29 18.83 25.05
C ASN A 60 -41.45 17.91 23.83
N ASP A 61 -42.68 17.86 23.31
CA ASP A 61 -43.09 16.96 22.23
C ASP A 61 -42.25 17.13 20.95
N GLU A 62 -41.87 18.35 20.60
CA GLU A 62 -41.05 18.62 19.40
C GLU A 62 -39.66 18.01 19.55
N SER A 63 -39.03 18.24 20.70
CA SER A 63 -37.72 17.70 21.04
C SER A 63 -37.73 16.18 21.01
N VAL A 64 -38.68 15.55 21.70
CA VAL A 64 -38.77 14.08 21.79
C VAL A 64 -39.07 13.44 20.43
N ARG A 65 -39.99 14.00 19.64
CA ARG A 65 -40.32 13.46 18.31
C ARG A 65 -39.15 13.57 17.33
N SER A 66 -38.31 14.59 17.46
CA SER A 66 -37.17 14.78 16.56
C SER A 66 -36.04 13.77 16.73
N VAL A 67 -36.03 12.99 17.82
CA VAL A 67 -34.97 12.02 18.14
C VAL A 67 -35.07 10.73 17.32
N VAL A 68 -36.28 10.34 16.94
CA VAL A 68 -36.55 9.04 16.32
C VAL A 68 -35.83 8.90 14.98
N GLY A 69 -35.01 7.86 14.84
CA GLY A 69 -34.33 7.55 13.58
C GLY A 69 -33.16 8.46 13.23
N LEU A 70 -32.71 9.33 14.17
CA LEU A 70 -31.62 10.24 13.90
C LEU A 70 -30.33 9.50 13.51
N PRO A 71 -29.54 10.08 12.59
CA PRO A 71 -28.26 9.51 12.21
C PRO A 71 -27.26 9.60 13.36
N ILE A 72 -26.54 8.50 13.57
CA ILE A 72 -25.31 8.51 14.36
C ILE A 72 -24.14 8.63 13.38
N ILE A 73 -23.24 9.57 13.66
CA ILE A 73 -22.09 9.91 12.84
C ILE A 73 -20.80 9.88 13.66
N LEU A 74 -19.65 9.65 13.02
CA LEU A 74 -18.36 9.52 13.70
C LEU A 74 -17.94 10.76 14.50
N THR A 75 -18.26 11.96 13.98
CA THR A 75 -17.91 13.23 14.60
C THR A 75 -18.87 14.32 14.14
N HIS A 76 -18.92 15.45 14.85
CA HIS A 76 -19.70 16.60 14.41
C HIS A 76 -19.16 17.13 13.08
N PRO A 77 -20.02 17.41 12.08
CA PRO A 77 -19.58 17.97 10.82
C PRO A 77 -19.13 19.42 11.02
N LYS A 78 -18.19 19.89 10.19
CA LYS A 78 -17.71 21.29 10.24
C LYS A 78 -18.85 22.30 10.00
N SER A 79 -19.83 21.92 9.18
CA SER A 79 -21.07 22.68 8.93
C SER A 79 -22.01 22.75 10.14
N ARG A 80 -21.74 21.99 11.22
CA ARG A 80 -22.57 21.77 12.41
C ARG A 80 -23.93 21.11 12.16
N ARG A 81 -24.27 20.83 10.89
CA ARG A 81 -25.51 20.19 10.46
C ARG A 81 -25.21 18.95 9.66
N TYR A 82 -25.97 17.91 9.93
CA TYR A 82 -25.90 16.67 9.19
C TYR A 82 -26.43 16.86 7.77
N ASN A 83 -25.62 16.48 6.79
CA ASN A 83 -25.90 16.71 5.38
C ASN A 83 -26.21 15.41 4.63
N LEU A 84 -27.17 14.63 5.14
CA LEU A 84 -27.64 13.38 4.51
C LEU A 84 -26.49 12.42 4.12
N ASN A 85 -25.49 12.30 4.99
CA ASN A 85 -24.28 11.50 4.80
C ASN A 85 -23.41 11.89 3.59
N ARG A 86 -23.53 13.09 3.02
CA ARG A 86 -22.60 13.55 1.96
C ARG A 86 -21.15 13.59 2.41
N ASP A 87 -20.92 13.79 3.71
CA ASP A 87 -19.59 13.78 4.32
C ASP A 87 -19.10 12.35 4.66
N GLY A 88 -19.91 11.33 4.40
CA GLY A 88 -19.57 9.92 4.66
C GLY A 88 -19.43 9.55 6.14
N LEU A 89 -19.93 10.38 7.07
CA LEU A 89 -19.72 10.21 8.51
C LEU A 89 -20.70 9.26 9.20
N LYS A 90 -21.81 8.89 8.57
CA LYS A 90 -22.84 8.03 9.19
C LYS A 90 -22.31 6.64 9.48
N VAL A 91 -22.56 6.17 10.70
CA VAL A 91 -22.15 4.85 11.21
C VAL A 91 -23.25 4.10 11.97
N GLY A 92 -24.41 4.73 12.14
CA GLY A 92 -25.52 4.13 12.86
C GLY A 92 -26.76 5.02 12.87
N HIS A 93 -27.68 4.69 13.75
CA HIS A 93 -28.89 5.47 13.97
C HIS A 93 -29.48 5.23 15.36
N LEU A 94 -30.24 6.21 15.84
CA LEU A 94 -31.12 6.03 17.00
C LEU A 94 -32.32 5.17 16.58
N LEU A 95 -32.72 4.26 17.46
CA LEU A 95 -33.92 3.47 17.30
C LEU A 95 -35.16 4.30 17.70
N GLY A 96 -36.34 3.78 17.39
CA GLY A 96 -37.60 4.48 17.64
C GLY A 96 -38.01 4.60 19.12
N THR A 97 -37.30 3.92 20.01
CA THR A 97 -37.57 3.93 21.45
C THR A 97 -36.86 5.11 22.10
N VAL A 98 -37.63 6.06 22.61
CA VAL A 98 -37.13 7.19 23.41
C VAL A 98 -37.70 7.08 24.82
N GLY A 99 -36.82 6.92 25.80
CA GLY A 99 -37.14 6.87 27.22
C GLY A 99 -37.09 8.25 27.86
N ARG A 100 -37.99 8.47 28.82
CA ARG A 100 -37.94 9.57 29.78
C ARG A 100 -37.74 8.96 31.16
N GLU A 101 -36.57 9.14 31.76
CA GLU A 101 -36.21 8.50 33.02
C GLU A 101 -35.46 9.49 33.91
N ASP A 102 -35.96 9.76 35.11
CA ASP A 102 -35.32 10.65 36.10
C ASP A 102 -34.84 12.00 35.55
N GLY A 103 -35.69 12.65 34.73
CA GLY A 103 -35.36 13.93 34.09
C GLY A 103 -34.35 13.81 32.94
N LYS A 104 -34.07 12.60 32.43
CA LYS A 104 -33.22 12.36 31.28
C LYS A 104 -34.03 12.03 30.05
N LEU A 105 -33.54 12.48 28.90
CA LEU A 105 -33.98 12.02 27.59
C LEU A 105 -33.00 10.97 27.10
N ILE A 106 -33.44 9.73 26.96
CA ILE A 106 -32.59 8.59 26.62
C ILE A 106 -33.11 7.97 25.32
N ALA A 107 -32.21 7.63 24.40
CA ALA A 107 -32.57 6.95 23.17
C ALA A 107 -31.72 5.69 22.98
N GLU A 108 -32.37 4.63 22.54
CA GLU A 108 -31.66 3.41 22.15
C GLU A 108 -30.93 3.64 20.82
N ALA A 109 -29.72 3.11 20.70
CA ALA A 109 -28.81 3.39 19.59
C ALA A 109 -28.19 2.10 19.06
N ILE A 110 -28.04 2.02 17.74
CA ILE A 110 -27.31 0.94 17.07
C ILE A 110 -26.17 1.51 16.21
N ILE A 111 -25.00 0.90 16.32
CA ILE A 111 -23.84 1.13 15.45
C ILE A 111 -23.67 -0.11 14.59
N ASP A 112 -23.86 0.06 13.27
CA ASP A 112 -23.90 -1.01 12.28
C ASP A 112 -22.86 -0.86 11.16
N ASP A 113 -22.01 0.17 11.23
CA ASP A 113 -20.87 0.38 10.34
C ASP A 113 -19.55 -0.06 11.00
N TYR A 114 -18.71 -0.77 10.25
CA TYR A 114 -17.46 -1.33 10.74
C TYR A 114 -16.51 -0.28 11.36
N ARG A 115 -16.53 0.97 10.85
CA ARG A 115 -15.67 2.05 11.35
C ARG A 115 -16.03 2.44 12.78
N GLY A 116 -17.33 2.49 13.07
CA GLY A 116 -17.82 2.74 14.43
C GLY A 116 -17.53 1.55 15.34
N VAL A 117 -17.78 0.32 14.87
CA VAL A 117 -17.51 -0.91 15.62
C VAL A 117 -16.04 -1.03 16.01
N GLU A 118 -15.12 -0.76 15.08
CA GLU A 118 -13.67 -0.82 15.32
C GLU A 118 -13.21 0.19 16.39
N ILE A 119 -13.75 1.41 16.38
CA ILE A 119 -13.46 2.42 17.41
C ILE A 119 -13.95 1.96 18.78
N ILE A 120 -15.16 1.41 18.87
CA ILE A 120 -15.72 0.89 20.13
C ILE A 120 -14.88 -0.28 20.64
N ASP A 121 -14.59 -1.26 19.78
CA ASP A 121 -13.78 -2.43 20.13
C ASP A 121 -12.41 -2.01 20.71
N ARG A 122 -11.73 -1.08 20.03
CA ARG A 122 -10.43 -0.56 20.47
C ARG A 122 -10.54 0.11 21.84
N LEU A 123 -11.50 1.03 22.02
CA LEU A 123 -11.66 1.76 23.28
C LEU A 123 -12.00 0.82 24.44
N LEU A 124 -12.93 -0.11 24.25
CA LEU A 124 -13.29 -1.07 25.28
C LEU A 124 -12.12 -2.00 25.64
N ALA A 125 -11.32 -2.43 24.67
CA ALA A 125 -10.10 -3.21 24.91
C ALA A 125 -9.06 -2.44 25.73
N GLU A 126 -9.00 -1.11 25.57
CA GLU A 126 -8.16 -0.21 26.38
C GLU A 126 -8.77 0.12 27.76
N GLY A 127 -9.93 -0.45 28.12
CA GLY A 127 -10.64 -0.12 29.35
C GLY A 127 -11.29 1.27 29.36
N LYS A 128 -11.44 1.89 28.19
CA LYS A 128 -12.08 3.20 27.99
C LYS A 128 -13.52 3.02 27.50
N THR A 129 -14.42 3.90 27.92
CA THR A 129 -15.81 3.90 27.44
C THR A 129 -16.00 4.94 26.33
N PRO A 130 -16.43 4.55 25.13
CA PRO A 130 -16.78 5.51 24.09
C PRO A 130 -17.93 6.43 24.53
N GLU A 131 -17.87 7.68 24.12
CA GLU A 131 -18.85 8.71 24.47
C GLU A 131 -19.77 9.04 23.29
N ALA A 132 -20.81 9.83 23.56
CA ALA A 132 -21.72 10.36 22.56
C ALA A 132 -22.00 11.84 22.79
N SER A 133 -22.39 12.55 21.74
CA SER A 133 -22.74 13.96 21.78
C SER A 133 -23.93 14.26 20.89
N SER A 134 -24.98 14.86 21.44
CA SER A 134 -26.14 15.27 20.67
C SER A 134 -25.98 16.67 20.07
N SER A 135 -26.28 16.82 18.79
CA SER A 135 -26.51 18.12 18.16
C SER A 135 -28.00 18.43 18.11
N TYR A 136 -28.37 19.65 18.50
CA TYR A 136 -29.74 20.13 18.49
C TYR A 136 -29.81 21.62 18.23
N LEU A 137 -30.95 22.06 17.71
CA LEU A 137 -31.34 23.45 17.57
C LEU A 137 -32.12 23.89 18.81
N LEU A 138 -31.80 25.09 19.30
CA LEU A 138 -32.60 25.75 20.33
C LEU A 138 -33.83 26.39 19.69
N LYS A 139 -34.97 26.24 20.35
CA LYS A 139 -36.18 27.01 20.11
C LYS A 139 -36.01 28.42 20.63
N ASP A 140 -35.51 28.50 21.87
CA ASP A 140 -35.32 29.74 22.59
C ASP A 140 -34.23 29.58 23.67
N LEU A 141 -33.69 30.71 24.10
CA LEU A 141 -32.74 30.82 25.21
C LEU A 141 -33.19 31.97 26.12
N ILE A 142 -33.84 31.62 27.23
CA ILE A 142 -34.52 32.58 28.10
C ILE A 142 -33.59 32.98 29.23
N ALA A 143 -33.31 34.27 29.40
CA ALA A 143 -32.57 34.76 30.57
C ALA A 143 -33.47 34.71 31.82
N ARG A 144 -32.96 34.14 32.92
CA ARG A 144 -33.64 34.09 34.22
C ARG A 144 -33.12 35.18 35.16
N ASP A 145 -33.90 35.48 36.19
CA ASP A 145 -33.58 36.50 37.21
C ASP A 145 -32.33 36.16 38.05
N ASP A 146 -31.93 34.88 38.08
CA ASP A 146 -30.75 34.37 38.78
C ASP A 146 -29.45 34.47 37.94
N GLY A 147 -29.53 35.06 36.73
CA GLY A 147 -28.39 35.18 35.82
C GLY A 147 -28.04 33.90 35.07
N VAL A 148 -28.84 32.84 35.20
CA VAL A 148 -28.75 31.60 34.41
C VAL A 148 -29.66 31.71 33.19
N PHE A 149 -29.29 31.09 32.09
CA PHE A 149 -30.15 31.00 30.91
C PHE A 149 -30.85 29.65 30.86
N GLU A 150 -32.09 29.62 30.42
CA GLU A 150 -32.86 28.42 30.20
C GLU A 150 -32.89 28.06 28.71
N GLN A 151 -32.38 26.87 28.37
CA GLN A 151 -32.47 26.33 27.02
C GLN A 151 -33.84 25.68 26.79
N ILE A 152 -34.57 26.15 25.77
CA ILE A 152 -35.72 25.42 25.23
C ILE A 152 -35.25 24.70 23.97
N ARG A 153 -35.15 23.36 24.00
CA ARG A 153 -34.69 22.58 22.84
C ARG A 153 -35.84 22.39 21.85
N TRP A 154 -35.49 22.36 20.56
CA TRP A 154 -36.46 22.20 19.47
C TRP A 154 -36.24 20.92 18.66
N LEU A 155 -35.19 20.86 17.86
CA LEU A 155 -34.97 19.79 16.87
C LEU A 155 -33.56 19.23 17.02
N TYR A 156 -33.46 17.95 17.31
CA TYR A 156 -32.21 17.23 17.20
C TYR A 156 -31.86 16.96 15.73
N ASP A 157 -30.57 17.03 15.40
CA ASP A 157 -30.08 16.95 14.02
C ASP A 157 -29.27 15.66 13.78
N HIS A 158 -28.36 15.33 14.71
CA HIS A 158 -27.57 14.10 14.67
C HIS A 158 -26.95 13.81 16.03
N ILE A 159 -26.43 12.58 16.18
CA ILE A 159 -25.59 12.17 17.30
C ILE A 159 -24.18 11.90 16.80
N ALA A 160 -23.17 12.50 17.42
CA ALA A 160 -21.78 12.13 17.20
C ALA A 160 -21.41 10.99 18.17
N ALA A 161 -21.12 9.80 17.64
CA ALA A 161 -20.66 8.61 18.37
C ALA A 161 -20.09 7.56 17.38
N PRO A 162 -19.14 6.71 17.78
CA PRO A 162 -18.45 6.67 19.08
C PRO A 162 -17.35 7.73 19.18
N LEU A 163 -17.42 8.58 20.20
CA LEU A 163 -16.42 9.61 20.48
C LEU A 163 -15.38 9.10 21.49
N LEU A 164 -14.17 9.66 21.45
CA LEU A 164 -13.13 9.35 22.44
C LEU A 164 -13.53 9.88 23.83
N PRO A 165 -13.00 9.32 24.93
CA PRO A 165 -13.19 9.90 26.25
C PRO A 165 -12.83 11.39 26.28
N GLY A 166 -13.71 12.22 26.83
CA GLY A 166 -13.57 13.67 26.84
C GLY A 166 -14.06 14.41 25.58
N GLN A 167 -14.65 13.73 24.59
CA GLN A 167 -15.22 14.36 23.38
C GLN A 167 -16.76 14.46 23.36
N GLY A 168 -17.48 13.59 24.07
CA GLY A 168 -18.95 13.53 24.08
C GLY A 168 -19.61 14.57 24.99
N ARG A 169 -20.67 15.24 24.54
CA ARG A 169 -21.43 16.20 25.37
C ARG A 169 -22.19 15.42 26.44
N GLY A 170 -21.74 15.54 27.71
CA GLY A 170 -22.19 14.69 28.82
C GLY A 170 -21.07 14.01 29.64
N GLY A 171 -19.91 14.67 29.84
CA GLY A 171 -18.74 14.21 30.62
C GLY A 171 -17.50 13.96 29.76
N GLN A 172 -16.23 13.89 30.23
CA GLN A 172 -15.61 13.89 31.57
C GLN A 172 -14.81 15.19 31.90
N ASN A 173 -14.66 15.45 33.22
CA ASN A 173 -13.84 16.48 33.86
C ASN A 173 -14.03 17.91 33.32
N LEU A 174 -13.48 18.94 33.97
CA LEU A 174 -13.51 20.32 33.47
C LEU A 174 -12.69 20.42 32.17
N THR A 175 -13.17 19.83 31.08
CA THR A 175 -12.52 19.86 29.78
C THR A 175 -13.10 21.05 29.03
N LEU A 176 -12.26 22.07 28.85
CA LEU A 176 -12.59 23.32 28.19
C LEU A 176 -12.83 23.04 26.70
N ARG A 177 -14.09 22.95 26.25
CA ARG A 177 -14.42 22.57 24.86
C ARG A 177 -14.84 23.74 23.99
N PHE A 178 -14.15 23.95 22.88
CA PHE A 178 -14.54 24.93 21.86
C PHE A 178 -15.79 24.47 21.10
N ASP A 179 -16.82 25.31 21.05
CA ASP A 179 -18.09 25.03 20.36
C ASP A 179 -17.99 25.09 18.81
N THR A 180 -16.83 24.76 18.25
CA THR A 180 -16.57 24.64 16.80
C THR A 180 -16.42 23.17 16.40
N GLY A 181 -16.91 22.80 15.21
CA GLY A 181 -16.90 21.41 14.70
C GLY A 181 -15.51 20.77 14.55
N ASP A 182 -14.44 21.53 14.73
CA ASP A 182 -13.08 21.01 14.93
C ASP A 182 -12.82 20.81 16.43
N ALA A 183 -13.54 19.87 17.05
CA ALA A 183 -13.26 19.42 18.40
C ALA A 183 -11.96 18.61 18.42
N VAL A 184 -10.83 19.30 18.25
CA VAL A 184 -9.54 18.79 18.69
C VAL A 184 -9.59 18.87 20.22
N VAL A 185 -9.62 17.72 20.88
CA VAL A 185 -9.27 17.65 22.30
C VAL A 185 -7.79 17.93 22.34
N GLU A 186 -7.43 19.19 22.42
CA GLU A 186 -6.09 19.55 22.89
C GLU A 186 -6.15 19.36 24.42
N PRO A 187 -5.35 18.44 24.99
CA PRO A 187 -4.99 18.55 26.39
C PRO A 187 -4.47 19.96 26.60
N LEU A 188 -4.81 20.60 27.72
CA LEU A 188 -4.36 21.94 28.12
C LEU A 188 -2.81 22.05 28.07
N TYR A 189 -2.29 22.27 26.88
CA TYR A 189 -0.92 22.57 26.55
C TYR A 189 -1.03 23.40 25.27
N PHE A 190 -0.67 24.67 25.36
CA PHE A 190 -0.57 25.63 24.25
C PHE A 190 -1.82 26.43 23.87
N LEU A 191 -2.22 27.35 24.75
CA LEU A 191 -2.73 28.68 24.33
C LEU A 191 -1.94 29.83 24.96
N PHE A 192 -0.68 29.60 25.31
CA PHE A 192 0.26 30.65 25.73
C PHE A 192 1.49 30.64 24.83
N ASN A 193 1.32 31.13 23.62
CA ASN A 193 2.38 31.81 22.87
C ASN A 193 1.72 32.56 21.72
N ASN A 194 1.31 33.79 22.01
CA ASN A 194 1.26 34.82 20.98
C ASN A 194 2.18 35.96 21.43
N ASP A 195 2.99 36.40 20.47
CA ASP A 195 4.06 37.38 20.57
C ASP A 195 3.60 38.77 21.05
N SER A 196 3.32 38.92 22.34
CA SER A 196 3.28 40.25 22.95
C SER A 196 4.02 40.24 24.29
N LYS A 197 5.13 40.98 24.31
CA LYS A 197 5.80 41.39 25.54
C LYS A 197 4.79 42.08 26.47
N GLU A 198 4.92 41.75 27.75
CA GLU A 198 4.31 42.44 28.90
C GLU A 198 2.83 42.15 29.22
N GLU A 199 2.59 41.01 29.86
CA GLU A 199 1.93 40.96 31.18
C GLU A 199 2.12 39.58 31.80
N LYS A 200 2.88 39.50 32.90
CA LYS A 200 3.02 38.27 33.67
C LYS A 200 1.77 38.07 34.50
N LEU A 201 0.80 37.31 33.99
CA LEU A 201 -0.24 36.71 34.82
C LEU A 201 0.43 35.70 35.75
N ASN A 202 0.42 36.01 37.05
CA ASN A 202 0.92 35.10 38.08
C ASN A 202 0.02 33.87 38.17
N VAL A 203 0.62 32.70 37.96
CA VAL A 203 -0.01 31.38 38.06
C VAL A 203 -0.60 31.11 39.46
N SER A 204 -0.24 31.93 40.46
CA SER A 204 -0.71 31.80 41.85
C SER A 204 -2.19 32.12 42.08
N ASP A 205 -2.87 32.79 41.15
CA ASP A 205 -4.30 33.12 41.31
C ASP A 205 -5.23 31.98 40.84
N LEU A 206 -4.70 30.94 40.20
CA LEU A 206 -5.39 29.67 39.96
C LEU A 206 -5.04 28.67 41.07
N ILE A 207 -5.58 28.89 42.26
CA ILE A 207 -5.62 27.83 43.29
C ILE A 207 -6.72 26.83 42.90
N VAL A 208 -6.44 25.96 41.93
CA VAL A 208 -7.11 24.66 41.87
C VAL A 208 -6.39 23.80 42.90
N ARG A 209 -7.05 23.52 44.02
CA ARG A 209 -6.55 22.55 45.01
C ARG A 209 -6.63 21.15 44.39
N ILE A 210 -5.60 20.79 43.62
CA ILE A 210 -5.36 19.44 43.13
C ILE A 210 -4.69 18.69 44.27
N ASP A 211 -5.28 17.57 44.70
CA ASP A 211 -4.72 16.73 45.75
C ASP A 211 -3.36 16.12 45.32
N GLU A 212 -2.55 15.66 46.27
CA GLU A 212 -1.22 15.09 45.98
C GLU A 212 -1.26 13.84 45.09
N LYS A 213 -2.40 13.14 45.05
CA LYS A 213 -2.59 11.94 44.23
C LYS A 213 -2.81 12.31 42.77
N ASP A 214 -3.62 13.33 42.52
CA ASP A 214 -3.88 13.89 41.20
C ASP A 214 -2.65 14.62 40.63
N GLN A 215 -1.82 15.26 41.48
CA GLN A 215 -0.52 15.79 41.05
C GLN A 215 0.46 14.70 40.62
N ARG A 216 0.46 13.54 41.30
CA ARG A 216 1.27 12.38 40.87
C ARG A 216 0.76 11.82 39.55
N ILE A 217 -0.54 11.62 39.39
CA ILE A 217 -1.13 11.11 38.15
C ILE A 217 -0.81 12.06 36.98
N LEU A 218 -0.94 13.38 37.16
CA LEU A 218 -0.59 14.35 36.13
C LEU A 218 0.90 14.35 35.79
N LYS A 219 1.78 14.17 36.78
CA LYS A 219 3.22 14.07 36.57
C LYS A 219 3.59 12.79 35.83
N ASP A 220 3.04 11.66 36.23
CA ASP A 220 3.30 10.36 35.61
C ASP A 220 2.80 10.36 34.15
N VAL A 221 1.60 10.92 33.89
CA VAL A 221 1.09 11.11 32.52
C VAL A 221 1.97 12.08 31.72
N ALA A 222 2.47 13.16 32.34
CA ALA A 222 3.37 14.10 31.66
C ALA A 222 4.72 13.46 31.31
N ASP A 223 5.26 12.61 32.19
CA ASP A 223 6.49 11.87 31.97
C ASP A 223 6.27 10.79 30.87
N ASP A 224 5.17 10.04 30.91
CA ASP A 224 4.80 9.06 29.88
C ASP A 224 4.62 9.71 28.50
N VAL A 225 3.99 10.89 28.45
CA VAL A 225 3.83 11.66 27.20
C VAL A 225 5.18 12.14 26.69
N LYS A 226 6.06 12.60 27.58
CA LYS A 226 7.42 13.04 27.22
C LYS A 226 8.27 11.89 26.68
N ASP A 227 8.15 10.71 27.28
CA ASP A 227 8.83 9.50 26.82
C ASP A 227 8.28 9.04 25.47
N ALA A 228 6.95 9.09 25.28
CA ALA A 228 6.31 8.80 24.00
C ALA A 228 6.76 9.78 22.89
N ILE A 229 6.82 11.08 23.18
CA ILE A 229 7.34 12.11 22.27
C ILE A 229 8.80 11.82 21.92
N THR A 230 9.63 11.49 22.90
CA THR A 230 11.05 11.16 22.68
C THR A 230 11.22 9.92 21.81
N ALA A 231 10.40 8.89 22.04
CA ALA A 231 10.39 7.67 21.24
C ALA A 231 9.93 7.92 19.79
N LEU A 232 8.91 8.76 19.61
CA LEU A 232 8.45 9.18 18.28
C LEU A 232 9.51 9.99 17.55
N GLN A 233 10.18 10.93 18.23
CA GLN A 233 11.26 11.72 17.67
C GLN A 233 12.41 10.81 17.19
N THR A 234 12.83 9.87 18.04
CA THR A 234 13.86 8.88 17.70
C THR A 234 13.46 8.04 16.48
N ARG A 235 12.18 7.66 16.38
CA ARG A 235 11.67 6.90 15.25
C ARG A 235 11.63 7.72 13.96
N ILE A 236 11.27 9.01 14.05
CA ILE A 236 11.32 9.94 12.92
C ILE A 236 12.76 10.11 12.43
N ASP A 237 13.71 10.30 13.34
CA ASP A 237 15.13 10.45 12.98
C ASP A 237 15.66 9.19 12.30
N SER A 238 15.29 7.99 12.80
CA SER A 238 15.64 6.71 12.16
C SER A 238 15.03 6.58 10.76
N LEU A 239 13.74 6.87 10.60
CA LEU A 239 13.06 6.80 9.31
C LEU A 239 13.62 7.81 8.30
N THR A 240 14.01 8.99 8.78
CA THR A 240 14.67 10.02 7.95
C THR A 240 16.00 9.51 7.42
N LYS A 241 16.81 8.89 8.28
CA LYS A 241 18.08 8.27 7.88
C LYS A 241 17.88 7.09 6.91
N ASP A 242 16.85 6.28 7.13
CA ASP A 242 16.51 5.17 6.23
C ASP A 242 16.07 5.68 4.84
N LEU A 243 15.33 6.78 4.80
CA LEU A 243 14.92 7.45 3.57
C LEU A 243 16.13 7.99 2.80
N GLU A 244 17.03 8.72 3.47
CA GLU A 244 18.28 9.20 2.88
C GLU A 244 19.13 8.04 2.31
N GLY A 245 19.20 6.93 3.06
CA GLY A 245 19.89 5.72 2.60
C GLY A 245 19.23 5.05 1.39
N ALA A 246 17.90 5.08 1.30
CA ALA A 246 17.15 4.56 0.16
C ALA A 246 17.33 5.46 -1.09
N GLU A 247 17.29 6.78 -0.92
CA GLU A 247 17.56 7.74 -1.99
C GLU A 247 18.97 7.58 -2.56
N GLY A 248 19.97 7.35 -1.69
CA GLY A 248 21.34 7.03 -2.12
C GLY A 248 21.40 5.78 -3.01
N LYS A 249 20.74 4.68 -2.60
CA LYS A 249 20.68 3.44 -3.40
C LYS A 249 19.95 3.62 -4.73
N ILE A 250 18.92 4.47 -4.77
CA ILE A 250 18.24 4.80 -6.03
C ILE A 250 19.22 5.49 -6.99
N GLY A 251 20.05 6.42 -6.49
CA GLY A 251 21.10 7.07 -7.29
C GLY A 251 22.14 6.08 -7.83
N GLU A 252 22.58 5.13 -7.01
CA GLU A 252 23.51 4.07 -7.41
C GLU A 252 22.90 3.17 -8.51
N LEU A 253 21.67 2.70 -8.30
CA LEU A 253 20.95 1.85 -9.26
C LEU A 253 20.67 2.58 -10.58
N GLN A 254 20.42 3.89 -10.53
CA GLN A 254 20.21 4.67 -11.74
C GLN A 254 21.50 4.83 -12.54
N THR A 255 22.63 5.01 -11.85
CA THR A 255 23.96 5.01 -12.49
C THR A 255 24.30 3.66 -13.10
N GLU A 256 24.01 2.55 -12.41
CA GLU A 256 24.23 1.20 -12.93
C GLU A 256 23.33 0.92 -14.15
N LYS A 257 22.07 1.35 -14.10
CA LYS A 257 21.14 1.26 -15.23
C LYS A 257 21.69 2.00 -16.45
N ASP A 258 22.17 3.23 -16.28
CA ASP A 258 22.71 4.03 -17.39
C ASP A 258 23.98 3.38 -17.98
N GLN A 259 24.84 2.80 -17.15
CA GLN A 259 25.99 2.03 -17.61
C GLN A 259 25.59 0.76 -18.38
N LEU A 260 24.60 0.02 -17.88
CA LEU A 260 24.09 -1.19 -18.55
C LEU A 260 23.40 -0.83 -19.87
N GLN A 261 22.65 0.27 -19.92
CA GLN A 261 22.07 0.78 -21.16
C GLN A 261 23.14 1.14 -22.18
N GLY A 262 24.19 1.86 -21.77
CA GLY A 262 25.31 2.17 -22.67
C GLY A 262 26.06 0.92 -23.17
N ARG A 263 26.16 -0.13 -22.34
CA ARG A 263 26.71 -1.43 -22.76
C ARG A 263 25.79 -2.18 -23.71
N LEU A 264 24.47 -2.07 -23.52
CA LEU A 264 23.47 -2.65 -24.41
C LEU A 264 23.52 -1.98 -25.78
N ASP A 265 23.53 -0.64 -25.83
CA ASP A 265 23.63 0.14 -27.07
C ASP A 265 24.95 -0.18 -27.81
N ALA A 266 26.06 -0.36 -27.07
CA ALA A 266 27.34 -0.79 -27.63
C ALA A 266 27.33 -2.24 -28.15
N ALA A 267 26.56 -3.13 -27.54
CA ALA A 267 26.40 -4.51 -27.99
C ALA A 267 25.46 -4.60 -29.20
N GLU A 268 24.37 -3.83 -29.22
CA GLU A 268 23.44 -3.73 -30.34
C GLU A 268 24.13 -3.14 -31.58
N SER A 269 25.01 -2.17 -31.42
CA SER A 269 25.84 -1.63 -32.52
C SER A 269 26.95 -2.58 -33.00
N GLN A 270 27.24 -3.66 -32.28
CA GLN A 270 28.13 -4.74 -32.73
C GLN A 270 27.38 -5.92 -33.40
N GLY A 271 26.04 -5.91 -33.40
CA GLY A 271 25.19 -7.00 -33.93
C GLY A 271 25.10 -7.10 -35.46
N ASP A 272 25.63 -6.13 -36.21
CA ASP A 272 25.51 -6.06 -37.68
C ASP A 272 26.49 -6.99 -38.45
N GLY A 273 27.34 -7.75 -37.75
CA GLY A 273 28.29 -8.69 -38.37
C GLY A 273 27.79 -10.13 -38.52
N SER A 274 26.60 -10.47 -37.99
CA SER A 274 26.12 -11.86 -37.91
C SER A 274 25.81 -12.46 -39.27
N GLU A 275 25.14 -11.73 -40.16
CA GLU A 275 24.71 -12.25 -41.46
C GLU A 275 25.89 -12.46 -42.42
N GLU A 276 26.88 -11.57 -42.43
CA GLU A 276 28.07 -11.70 -43.28
C GLU A 276 28.97 -12.85 -42.83
N ILE A 277 29.09 -13.08 -41.51
CA ILE A 277 29.84 -14.21 -40.95
C ILE A 277 29.13 -15.53 -41.26
N GLU A 278 27.80 -15.60 -41.09
CA GLU A 278 27.02 -16.80 -41.43
C GLU A 278 27.10 -17.13 -42.93
N ALA A 279 26.96 -16.13 -43.81
CA ALA A 279 27.09 -16.31 -45.25
C ALA A 279 28.50 -16.79 -45.65
N ALA A 280 29.55 -16.23 -45.04
CA ALA A 280 30.93 -16.63 -45.31
C ALA A 280 31.23 -18.06 -44.83
N VAL A 281 30.69 -18.46 -43.66
CA VAL A 281 30.84 -19.82 -43.12
C VAL A 281 30.10 -20.83 -44.00
N GLN A 282 28.86 -20.53 -44.39
CA GLN A 282 28.06 -21.40 -45.26
C GLN A 282 28.73 -21.60 -46.63
N ALA A 283 29.24 -20.54 -47.25
CA ALA A 283 29.94 -20.63 -48.54
C ALA A 283 31.21 -21.50 -48.48
N ARG A 284 31.96 -21.46 -47.38
CA ARG A 284 33.13 -22.35 -47.18
C ARG A 284 32.71 -23.79 -46.97
N PHE A 285 31.66 -24.02 -46.19
CA PHE A 285 31.12 -25.36 -45.95
C PHE A 285 30.64 -26.02 -47.25
N ASP A 286 29.94 -25.26 -48.11
CA ASP A 286 29.48 -25.74 -49.41
C ASP A 286 30.65 -26.06 -50.36
N ALA A 287 31.70 -25.25 -50.37
CA ALA A 287 32.90 -25.51 -51.16
C ALA A 287 33.60 -26.82 -50.74
N TRP A 288 33.75 -27.07 -49.44
CA TRP A 288 34.33 -28.32 -48.94
C TRP A 288 33.47 -29.54 -49.28
N ASN A 289 32.14 -29.44 -49.17
CA ASN A 289 31.23 -30.53 -49.54
C ASN A 289 31.28 -30.89 -51.01
N GLN A 290 31.62 -29.94 -51.89
CA GLN A 290 31.80 -30.23 -53.31
C GLN A 290 33.15 -30.89 -53.61
N VAL A 291 34.21 -30.41 -52.95
CA VAL A 291 35.58 -30.81 -53.23
C VAL A 291 35.95 -32.16 -52.62
N ILE A 292 35.57 -32.43 -51.37
CA ILE A 292 35.96 -33.64 -50.63
C ILE A 292 35.56 -34.94 -51.35
N PRO A 293 34.32 -35.09 -51.91
CA PRO A 293 33.94 -36.30 -52.63
C PRO A 293 34.76 -36.58 -53.90
N VAL A 294 35.38 -35.56 -54.48
CA VAL A 294 36.08 -35.65 -55.78
C VAL A 294 37.54 -36.07 -55.59
N VAL A 295 38.24 -35.49 -54.62
CA VAL A 295 39.70 -35.70 -54.45
C VAL A 295 40.07 -36.53 -53.21
N GLY A 296 39.14 -36.66 -52.25
CA GLY A 296 39.35 -37.33 -50.96
C GLY A 296 39.86 -36.37 -49.88
N SER A 297 39.30 -36.47 -48.67
CA SER A 297 39.69 -35.63 -47.52
C SER A 297 41.12 -35.88 -47.05
N ASP A 298 41.70 -37.03 -47.35
CA ASP A 298 43.07 -37.43 -46.98
C ASP A 298 44.16 -36.65 -47.75
N LYS A 299 43.79 -36.00 -48.86
CA LYS A 299 44.73 -35.27 -49.73
C LYS A 299 44.59 -33.75 -49.64
N LEU A 300 43.64 -33.27 -48.83
CA LEU A 300 43.33 -31.86 -48.68
C LEU A 300 43.74 -31.40 -47.29
N GLU A 301 44.34 -30.22 -47.22
CA GLU A 301 44.56 -29.52 -45.96
C GLU A 301 43.31 -28.69 -45.63
N ILE A 302 42.49 -29.20 -44.71
CA ILE A 302 41.26 -28.53 -44.31
C ILE A 302 41.61 -27.39 -43.34
N ASP A 303 41.60 -26.16 -43.83
CA ASP A 303 41.77 -24.94 -43.03
C ASP A 303 40.53 -24.03 -43.15
N SER A 304 40.00 -23.66 -41.98
CA SER A 304 38.89 -22.71 -41.81
C SER A 304 39.15 -21.31 -42.37
N LYS A 305 40.40 -20.94 -42.64
CA LYS A 305 40.80 -19.62 -43.15
C LYS A 305 40.74 -19.51 -44.67
N LEU A 306 40.61 -20.62 -45.39
CA LEU A 306 40.56 -20.61 -46.85
C LEU A 306 39.23 -20.08 -47.38
N THR A 307 39.29 -19.29 -48.45
CA THR A 307 38.10 -18.86 -49.19
C THR A 307 37.54 -20.00 -50.06
N PRO A 308 36.25 -19.97 -50.44
CA PRO A 308 35.67 -20.97 -51.36
C PRO A 308 36.48 -21.19 -52.64
N SER A 309 37.03 -20.12 -53.20
CA SER A 309 37.89 -20.13 -54.39
C SER A 309 39.22 -20.85 -54.12
N GLN A 310 39.88 -20.57 -53.00
CA GLN A 310 41.11 -21.25 -52.60
C GLN A 310 40.90 -22.76 -52.36
N ILE A 311 39.76 -23.14 -51.78
CA ILE A 311 39.38 -24.55 -51.58
C ILE A 311 39.26 -25.28 -52.92
N LYS A 312 38.59 -24.67 -53.90
CA LYS A 312 38.47 -25.23 -55.26
C LYS A 312 39.80 -25.26 -56.00
N ALA A 313 40.63 -24.21 -55.88
CA ALA A 313 41.95 -24.18 -56.48
C ALA A 313 42.87 -25.30 -55.96
N ALA A 314 42.86 -25.54 -54.64
CA ALA A 314 43.61 -26.65 -54.04
C ALA A 314 43.15 -28.02 -54.58
N ALA A 315 41.84 -28.20 -54.78
CA ALA A 315 41.29 -29.41 -55.38
C ALA A 315 41.73 -29.59 -56.84
N ILE A 316 41.70 -28.50 -57.63
CA ILE A 316 42.12 -28.52 -59.04
C ILE A 316 43.60 -28.86 -59.15
N ALA A 317 44.46 -28.32 -58.29
CA ALA A 317 45.90 -28.64 -58.28
C ALA A 317 46.18 -30.13 -58.02
N LEU A 318 45.30 -30.83 -57.28
CA LEU A 318 45.39 -32.29 -57.11
C LEU A 318 44.91 -33.07 -58.34
N ILE A 319 43.97 -32.53 -59.11
CA ILE A 319 43.42 -33.15 -60.33
C ILE A 319 44.36 -32.92 -61.52
N ASP A 320 44.88 -31.71 -61.69
CA ASP A 320 45.81 -31.31 -62.74
C ASP A 320 46.98 -30.49 -62.18
N PRO A 321 48.04 -31.17 -61.70
CA PRO A 321 49.19 -30.51 -61.06
C PRO A 321 50.03 -29.62 -61.99
N LYS A 322 49.77 -29.64 -63.30
CA LYS A 322 50.51 -28.82 -64.28
C LYS A 322 49.88 -27.46 -64.51
N LEU A 323 48.71 -27.20 -63.90
CA LEU A 323 47.96 -25.99 -64.10
C LEU A 323 48.33 -24.95 -63.05
N ASP A 324 48.80 -23.79 -63.51
CA ASP A 324 49.10 -22.65 -62.66
C ASP A 324 47.84 -21.78 -62.47
N LEU A 325 47.41 -21.69 -61.21
CA LEU A 325 46.23 -20.96 -60.78
C LEU A 325 46.59 -19.66 -60.02
N ASP A 326 47.87 -19.32 -59.93
CA ASP A 326 48.30 -18.11 -59.23
C ASP A 326 47.78 -16.86 -59.94
N GLY A 327 47.16 -15.97 -59.15
CA GLY A 327 46.60 -14.70 -59.63
C GLY A 327 45.37 -14.83 -60.55
N LYS A 328 44.74 -16.01 -60.66
CA LYS A 328 43.48 -16.16 -61.41
C LYS A 328 42.29 -15.60 -60.61
N SER A 329 41.27 -15.13 -61.32
CA SER A 329 40.04 -14.64 -60.69
C SER A 329 39.20 -15.78 -60.12
N ASP A 330 38.38 -15.48 -59.11
CA ASP A 330 37.46 -16.46 -58.51
C ASP A 330 36.49 -17.06 -59.55
N SER A 331 36.00 -16.24 -60.48
CA SER A 331 35.14 -16.68 -61.59
C SER A 331 35.84 -17.67 -62.53
N TYR A 332 37.16 -17.53 -62.72
CA TYR A 332 37.94 -18.46 -63.52
C TYR A 332 38.11 -19.79 -62.80
N ILE A 333 38.41 -19.75 -61.49
CA ILE A 333 38.55 -20.93 -60.65
C ILE A 333 37.23 -21.70 -60.57
N ASP A 334 36.11 -21.00 -60.40
CA ASP A 334 34.77 -21.59 -60.38
C ASP A 334 34.41 -22.26 -61.71
N GLY A 335 34.61 -21.56 -62.83
CA GLY A 335 34.33 -22.13 -64.16
C GLY A 335 35.18 -23.35 -64.47
N LEU A 336 36.44 -23.34 -64.02
CA LEU A 336 37.35 -24.46 -64.17
C LEU A 336 36.95 -25.64 -63.27
N TRP A 337 36.59 -25.39 -62.02
CA TRP A 337 36.08 -26.40 -61.08
C TRP A 337 34.86 -27.13 -61.66
N GLU A 338 33.91 -26.38 -62.21
CA GLU A 338 32.72 -26.94 -62.87
C GLU A 338 33.10 -27.88 -64.03
N GLY A 339 34.16 -27.57 -64.77
CA GLY A 339 34.67 -28.40 -65.86
C GLY A 339 35.42 -29.66 -65.42
N VAL A 340 35.97 -29.69 -64.20
CA VAL A 340 36.81 -30.80 -63.71
C VAL A 340 36.17 -31.65 -62.61
N LYS A 341 35.13 -31.18 -61.90
CA LYS A 341 34.49 -31.91 -60.79
C LYS A 341 33.91 -33.28 -61.17
N GLY A 342 33.64 -33.52 -62.47
CA GLY A 342 33.23 -34.82 -63.00
C GLY A 342 34.39 -35.77 -63.32
N ARG A 343 35.65 -35.32 -63.23
CA ARG A 343 36.86 -36.09 -63.51
C ARG A 343 37.43 -36.61 -62.19
N SER A 344 37.02 -37.80 -61.76
CA SER A 344 37.70 -38.50 -60.66
C SER A 344 39.18 -38.67 -61.00
N PRO A 345 40.12 -38.37 -60.08
CA PRO A 345 41.53 -38.71 -60.26
C PRO A 345 41.64 -40.21 -60.56
N ARG A 346 42.23 -40.56 -61.72
CA ARG A 346 42.45 -41.95 -62.13
C ARG A 346 43.14 -42.72 -61.01
N LYS A 347 42.52 -43.82 -60.56
CA LYS A 347 43.13 -44.84 -59.71
C LYS A 347 44.40 -45.36 -60.41
N THR A 348 45.56 -44.93 -59.95
CA THR A 348 46.82 -45.63 -60.23
C THR A 348 47.01 -46.73 -59.20
N ASP A 349 47.44 -47.89 -59.71
CA ASP A 349 47.52 -49.18 -59.05
C ASP A 349 48.15 -49.18 -57.66
N ARG A 350 47.40 -49.66 -56.67
CA ARG A 350 47.97 -50.16 -55.41
C ARG A 350 47.22 -51.40 -54.88
N PHE A 351 46.77 -52.27 -55.79
CA PHE A 351 46.20 -53.59 -55.46
C PHE A 351 47.23 -54.75 -55.52
N LEU A 352 48.53 -54.44 -55.61
CA LEU A 352 49.61 -55.42 -55.49
C LEU A 352 50.58 -55.00 -54.38
N THR A 353 50.18 -55.21 -53.12
CA THR A 353 51.03 -55.66 -52.00
C THR A 353 50.27 -55.52 -50.67
N LYS A 354 49.53 -56.57 -50.31
CA LYS A 354 49.53 -57.17 -48.96
C LYS A 354 48.54 -58.34 -48.96
N LYS A 355 48.95 -59.41 -49.66
CA LYS A 355 48.69 -60.77 -49.18
C LYS A 355 49.46 -60.94 -47.87
N ASN A 356 48.80 -61.54 -46.89
CA ASN A 356 49.28 -62.05 -45.59
C ASN A 356 48.76 -61.26 -44.38
N ASN A 357 47.50 -61.47 -44.05
CA ASN A 357 47.20 -62.42 -42.98
C ASN A 357 45.75 -62.91 -43.09
N GLN A 358 45.62 -64.13 -43.59
CA GLN A 358 44.42 -64.94 -43.40
C GLN A 358 44.28 -65.25 -41.91
N ARG A 359 43.09 -65.02 -41.37
CA ARG A 359 42.39 -66.05 -40.59
C ARG A 359 40.89 -65.87 -40.75
N THR A 360 40.32 -66.86 -41.41
CA THR A 360 38.90 -67.25 -41.45
C THR A 360 38.50 -67.67 -40.02
N ASP A 361 37.25 -67.66 -39.53
CA ASP A 361 35.91 -67.99 -40.04
C ASP A 361 34.93 -67.21 -39.10
N GLY A 362 33.74 -66.73 -39.47
CA GLY A 362 32.62 -67.46 -40.05
C GLY A 362 31.33 -66.64 -39.95
N VAL A 363 30.65 -66.51 -41.10
CA VAL A 363 29.21 -66.62 -41.34
C VAL A 363 28.21 -65.77 -40.51
N GLU A 364 27.75 -64.70 -41.18
CA GLU A 364 26.49 -63.94 -41.08
C GLU A 364 25.18 -64.81 -41.17
N PRO A 365 23.92 -64.27 -41.18
CA PRO A 365 23.31 -63.07 -40.56
C PRO A 365 21.80 -63.23 -40.18
N ARG A 366 21.12 -62.08 -39.91
CA ARG A 366 19.68 -61.75 -40.11
C ARG A 366 18.70 -62.17 -38.99
N GLN A 367 17.66 -61.41 -38.62
CA GLN A 367 16.87 -60.43 -39.38
C GLN A 367 15.93 -59.58 -38.47
N ARG A 368 15.86 -58.27 -38.78
CA ARG A 368 14.65 -57.41 -38.95
C ARG A 368 13.62 -57.27 -37.83
N SER A 369 13.51 -56.04 -37.28
CA SER A 369 12.45 -55.03 -37.59
C SER A 369 11.23 -55.16 -36.67
N ARG A 370 10.52 -54.13 -36.20
CA ARG A 370 10.33 -52.71 -36.59
C ARG A 370 9.77 -52.03 -35.31
N VAL A 371 10.17 -50.80 -34.96
CA VAL A 371 9.42 -49.52 -35.20
C VAL A 371 7.93 -49.65 -34.82
N VAL A 372 7.33 -48.87 -33.92
CA VAL A 372 7.01 -47.42 -33.92
C VAL A 372 6.52 -47.12 -32.47
N ALA A 373 7.07 -46.15 -31.72
CA ALA A 373 6.60 -44.74 -31.65
C ALA A 373 5.10 -44.63 -31.25
N ASN A 374 4.62 -43.74 -30.39
CA ASN A 374 5.09 -42.40 -30.02
C ASN A 374 4.12 -41.83 -28.94
N TYR A 375 4.63 -40.88 -28.14
CA TYR A 375 3.99 -39.60 -27.72
C TYR A 375 2.80 -39.68 -26.74
N GLU A 376 2.90 -39.16 -25.51
CA GLU A 376 2.97 -37.76 -25.03
C GLU A 376 1.64 -37.38 -24.36
N GLY A 377 1.70 -36.49 -23.35
CA GLY A 377 0.52 -35.82 -22.78
C GLY A 377 0.21 -36.26 -21.35
N ALA A 378 1.01 -35.85 -20.37
CA ALA A 378 0.89 -34.56 -19.66
C ALA A 378 -0.23 -34.53 -18.60
N TYR A 379 0.21 -34.27 -17.36
CA TYR A 379 -0.40 -33.36 -16.40
C TYR A 379 -1.94 -33.25 -16.42
N LEU A 380 -2.57 -33.84 -15.40
CA LEU A 380 -3.72 -33.27 -14.67
C LEU A 380 -4.16 -34.26 -13.58
N ARG A 381 -3.80 -33.97 -12.32
CA ARG A 381 -4.74 -34.14 -11.21
C ARG A 381 -4.27 -33.39 -9.97
N SER A 382 -4.91 -32.25 -9.82
CA SER A 382 -4.96 -31.38 -8.66
C SER A 382 -5.63 -32.05 -7.46
N ARG A 383 -5.22 -31.60 -6.28
CA ARG A 383 -6.05 -31.29 -5.10
C ARG A 383 -7.22 -32.23 -4.80
N ARG A 384 -6.99 -33.16 -3.88
CA ARG A 384 -7.95 -33.54 -2.82
C ARG A 384 -7.15 -33.96 -1.59
N ASN A 385 -7.29 -33.21 -0.50
CA ASN A 385 -7.66 -33.72 0.81
C ASN A 385 -7.63 -32.56 1.81
N ALA A 386 -8.78 -31.90 1.91
CA ALA A 386 -9.21 -31.22 3.11
C ALA A 386 -9.83 -32.26 4.07
N SER A 387 -9.95 -31.84 5.34
CA SER A 387 -10.75 -32.41 6.44
C SER A 387 -10.32 -33.75 7.04
N ASN A 388 -9.64 -33.66 8.19
CA ASN A 388 -10.13 -34.22 9.46
C ASN A 388 -10.02 -33.15 10.54
#